data_AF-A0A151TRU9-F1
#
_entry.id   AF-A0A151TRU9-F1
#
_cell.length_a   1.000
_cell.length_b   1.000
_cell.length_c   1.000
_cell.angle_alpha   90.00
_cell.angle_beta   90.00
_cell.angle_gamma   90.00
#
_symmetry.space_group_name_H-M   'P 1'
#
loop_
_entity.id
_entity.type
_entity.pdbx_description
1 polymer ?
#
loop_
_entity_poly.entity_id
_entity_poly.type
_entity_poly.pdbx_seq_one_letter_code
_entity_poly.pdbx_strand_id
1 'polypeptide(L)'
;MLSNKVPFTMSNSYSSSTCHICPVAKFKRLPFQCHNHFCTKPFDLIHCDVWGPYRHPTYNSMKYFLTLVDDHSRYTWIHLLRTKAEATSAIKSFFSLIQTQFGVTIKQFRSDNAKELALTEFLKEKGTIHQLSCVERPQQNVVVERKHQHLLSVARALYYQSKIPIRFWGDCITTAAFLINRMPSPNTKNISPYNLLYGKDHDYTVLKSFGCLCFAATLNSQRDKFSPRSTTCIFVGYPLGMKGYKLCDI
;
A
#
# COMPACT_ATOMS: atom_id res chain seq x y z
N MET A 1 62.65 18.99 -15.33
CA MET A 1 61.41 19.66 -14.90
C MET A 1 60.70 18.75 -13.91
N LEU A 2 60.24 19.33 -12.80
CA LEU A 2 59.99 18.70 -11.51
C LEU A 2 58.89 17.62 -11.51
N SER A 3 59.20 16.50 -10.87
CA SER A 3 58.29 15.41 -10.54
C SER A 3 57.34 15.81 -9.41
N ASN A 4 56.06 15.99 -9.70
CA ASN A 4 55.01 16.16 -8.69
C ASN A 4 54.60 14.82 -8.08
N LYS A 5 55.48 14.23 -7.26
CA LYS A 5 55.09 13.18 -6.31
C LYS A 5 55.35 13.70 -4.90
N VAL A 6 54.27 13.92 -4.16
CA VAL A 6 54.32 14.23 -2.73
C VAL A 6 54.85 12.98 -2.01
N PRO A 7 55.86 13.09 -1.12
CA PRO A 7 56.39 11.93 -0.42
C PRO A 7 55.38 11.43 0.62
N PHE A 8 55.16 10.13 0.65
CA PHE A 8 54.56 9.46 1.80
C PHE A 8 55.65 9.33 2.87
N THR A 9 55.56 10.11 3.94
CA THR A 9 56.31 9.85 5.17
C THR A 9 55.44 9.02 6.11
N MET A 10 55.92 7.81 6.41
CA MET A 10 55.48 7.03 7.56
C MET A 10 56.19 7.50 8.83
N SER A 11 55.53 7.20 9.94
CA SER A 11 55.92 7.35 11.36
C SER A 11 55.84 8.75 11.96
N ASN A 12 54.79 8.97 12.75
CA ASN A 12 54.96 9.45 14.11
C ASN A 12 53.83 8.95 14.99
N SER A 13 54.16 8.62 16.23
CA SER A 13 53.25 8.34 17.33
C SER A 13 52.26 9.49 17.51
N TYR A 14 51.08 9.38 16.93
CA TYR A 14 49.98 10.29 17.21
C TYR A 14 49.21 9.74 18.40
N SER A 15 49.22 10.50 19.50
CA SER A 15 48.04 10.54 20.36
C SER A 15 46.82 10.64 19.45
N SER A 16 45.81 9.80 19.67
CA SER A 16 44.57 9.80 18.90
C SER A 16 43.81 11.12 19.15
N SER A 17 44.32 12.24 18.64
CA SER A 17 43.58 13.47 18.53
C SER A 17 42.55 13.22 17.44
N THR A 18 41.36 12.81 17.85
CA THR A 18 40.17 12.73 17.01
C THR A 18 40.04 14.05 16.26
N CYS A 19 40.37 14.04 14.96
CA CYS A 19 40.20 15.19 14.07
C CYS A 19 38.72 15.58 14.11
N HIS A 20 38.36 16.70 14.73
CA HIS A 20 36.96 17.13 14.81
C HIS A 20 36.43 17.62 13.44
N ILE A 21 37.30 18.16 12.59
CA ILE A 21 36.96 18.65 11.24
C ILE A 21 36.58 17.52 10.29
N CYS A 22 37.20 16.35 10.43
CA CYS A 22 37.05 15.25 9.47
C CYS A 22 35.64 14.60 9.50
N PRO A 23 35.03 14.33 10.67
CA PRO A 23 33.61 14.02 10.78
C PRO A 23 32.73 15.15 10.27
N VAL A 24 32.98 16.41 10.64
CA VAL A 24 32.15 17.54 10.19
C VAL A 24 32.10 17.66 8.66
N ALA A 25 33.22 17.44 7.97
CA ALA A 25 33.31 17.56 6.52
C ALA A 25 32.92 16.30 5.73
N LYS A 26 33.07 15.10 6.32
CA LYS A 26 32.95 13.82 5.59
C LYS A 26 32.01 12.80 6.25
N PHE A 27 31.34 13.13 7.35
CA PHE A 27 30.40 12.24 8.01
C PHE A 27 29.22 11.96 7.07
N LYS A 28 29.25 10.79 6.46
CA LYS A 28 28.06 10.20 5.85
C LYS A 28 27.26 9.54 6.97
N ARG A 29 25.95 9.78 6.96
CA ARG A 29 25.00 9.17 7.90
C ARG A 29 25.27 7.67 7.95
N LEU A 30 25.53 7.13 9.14
CA LEU A 30 25.75 5.69 9.31
C LEU A 30 24.56 4.92 8.73
N PRO A 31 24.78 3.78 8.06
CA PRO A 31 23.69 2.89 7.69
C PRO A 31 22.94 2.53 8.96
N PHE A 32 21.65 2.86 8.99
CA PHE A 32 20.83 2.62 10.17
C PHE A 32 20.66 1.12 10.35
N GLN A 33 20.88 0.65 11.58
CA GLN A 33 20.47 -0.68 12.00
C GLN A 33 18.94 -0.73 11.99
N CYS A 34 18.37 -1.16 10.86
CA CYS A 34 16.94 -1.38 10.72
C CYS A 34 16.60 -2.67 11.48
N HIS A 35 16.45 -2.57 12.81
CA HIS A 35 15.77 -3.60 13.55
C HIS A 35 14.33 -3.59 13.06
N ASN A 36 13.96 -4.56 12.24
CA ASN A 36 12.58 -4.80 11.80
C ASN A 36 11.75 -5.23 13.01
N HIS A 37 11.53 -4.33 13.97
CA HIS A 37 10.57 -4.55 15.04
C HIS A 37 9.19 -4.43 14.42
N PHE A 38 8.71 -5.57 13.90
CA PHE A 38 7.31 -5.75 13.61
C PHE A 38 6.53 -5.55 14.90
N CYS A 39 5.39 -4.88 14.80
CA CYS A 39 4.44 -4.90 15.90
C CYS A 39 4.04 -6.33 16.25
N THR A 40 3.70 -6.58 17.52
CA THR A 40 3.38 -7.92 18.00
C THR A 40 1.98 -8.38 17.65
N LYS A 41 1.04 -7.45 17.47
CA LYS A 41 -0.37 -7.73 17.19
C LYS A 41 -0.87 -6.88 16.03
N PRO A 42 -1.87 -7.36 15.26
CA PRO A 42 -2.58 -6.52 14.30
C PRO A 42 -3.13 -5.26 14.95
N PHE A 43 -3.14 -4.15 14.21
CA PHE A 43 -3.65 -2.83 14.60
C PHE A 43 -2.84 -2.10 15.70
N ASP A 44 -1.70 -2.65 16.13
CA ASP A 44 -0.76 -1.92 16.98
C ASP A 44 -0.20 -0.68 16.26
N LEU A 45 0.08 -0.78 14.96
CA LEU A 45 0.54 0.31 14.11
C LEU A 45 -0.06 0.19 12.71
N ILE A 46 -0.76 1.24 12.28
CA ILE A 46 -1.20 1.41 10.89
C ILE A 46 -0.35 2.48 10.23
N HIS A 47 0.22 2.15 9.08
CA HIS A 47 0.89 3.13 8.21
C HIS A 47 -0.07 3.62 7.14
N CYS A 48 -0.03 4.92 6.86
CA CYS A 48 -0.96 5.61 5.99
C CYS A 48 -0.22 6.52 5.02
N ASP A 49 -0.52 6.40 3.73
CA ASP A 49 -0.05 7.33 2.71
C ASP A 49 -1.07 7.48 1.57
N VAL A 50 -1.05 8.63 0.90
CA VAL A 50 -1.92 8.92 -0.23
C VAL A 50 -1.07 9.06 -1.48
N TRP A 51 -1.31 8.17 -2.45
CA TRP A 51 -0.65 8.22 -3.74
C TRP A 51 -1.48 9.02 -4.76
N GLY A 52 -0.82 9.88 -5.53
CA GLY A 52 -1.40 10.64 -6.63
C GLY A 52 -1.12 12.15 -6.54
N PRO A 53 -1.70 12.96 -7.46
CA PRO A 53 -2.68 12.56 -8.47
C PRO A 53 -2.05 11.79 -9.63
N TYR A 54 -2.81 10.86 -10.21
CA TYR A 54 -2.48 10.29 -11.51
C TYR A 54 -3.10 11.10 -12.65
N ARG A 55 -2.32 11.27 -13.73
CA ARG A 55 -2.71 12.08 -14.90
C ARG A 55 -4.00 11.59 -15.55
N HIS A 56 -4.21 10.28 -15.63
CA HIS A 56 -5.40 9.70 -16.26
C HIS A 56 -6.41 9.30 -15.17
N PRO A 57 -7.55 9.99 -15.03
CA PRO A 57 -8.56 9.56 -14.07
C PRO A 57 -9.12 8.18 -14.44
N THR A 58 -9.64 7.46 -13.44
CA THR A 58 -10.42 6.25 -13.70
C THR A 58 -11.74 6.59 -14.41
N TYR A 59 -12.46 5.59 -14.92
CA TYR A 59 -13.81 5.81 -15.49
C TYR A 59 -14.82 6.38 -14.48
N ASN A 60 -14.55 6.27 -13.17
CA ASN A 60 -15.34 6.87 -12.09
C ASN A 60 -14.71 8.16 -11.54
N SER A 61 -13.81 8.79 -12.30
CA SER A 61 -13.15 10.06 -11.97
C SER A 61 -12.23 10.04 -10.75
N MET A 62 -11.80 8.85 -10.30
CA MET A 62 -10.79 8.71 -9.24
C MET A 62 -9.40 9.07 -9.76
N LYS A 63 -8.61 9.82 -8.96
CA LYS A 63 -7.26 10.31 -9.32
C LYS A 63 -6.20 9.92 -8.30
N TYR A 64 -6.60 9.50 -7.12
CA TYR A 64 -5.72 9.14 -6.01
C TYR A 64 -6.10 7.78 -5.46
N PHE A 65 -5.22 7.19 -4.66
CA PHE A 65 -5.61 6.12 -3.76
C PHE A 65 -4.92 6.27 -2.41
N LEU A 66 -5.68 6.02 -1.35
CA LEU A 66 -5.18 5.93 0.01
C LEU A 66 -4.75 4.49 0.26
N THR A 67 -3.55 4.32 0.82
CA THR A 67 -2.99 3.05 1.25
C THR A 67 -2.90 3.02 2.76
N LEU A 68 -3.54 2.03 3.36
CA LEU A 68 -3.44 1.73 4.78
C LEU A 68 -2.79 0.36 4.93
N VAL A 69 -1.70 0.27 5.70
CA VAL A 69 -0.94 -0.97 5.88
C VAL A 69 -0.84 -1.30 7.36
N ASP A 70 -1.27 -2.50 7.73
CA ASP A 70 -1.02 -3.03 9.07
C ASP A 70 0.43 -3.48 9.20
N ASP A 71 1.12 -3.03 10.25
CA ASP A 71 2.54 -3.32 10.42
C ASP A 71 2.81 -4.80 10.75
N HIS A 72 1.93 -5.45 11.51
CA HIS A 72 2.11 -6.84 11.92
C HIS A 72 1.78 -7.82 10.76
N SER A 73 0.55 -7.80 10.26
CA SER A 73 0.06 -8.73 9.23
C SER A 73 0.52 -8.37 7.82
N ARG A 74 0.97 -7.12 7.59
CA ARG A 74 1.23 -6.56 6.25
C ARG A 74 0.01 -6.53 5.34
N TYR A 75 -1.19 -6.70 5.92
CA TYR A 75 -2.44 -6.54 5.22
C TYR A 75 -2.60 -5.10 4.76
N THR A 76 -3.14 -4.91 3.56
CA THR A 76 -3.24 -3.59 2.94
C THR A 76 -4.63 -3.31 2.44
N TRP A 77 -5.17 -2.19 2.88
CA TRP A 77 -6.43 -1.65 2.39
C TRP A 77 -6.13 -0.51 1.42
N ILE A 78 -6.86 -0.51 0.31
CA ILE A 78 -6.80 0.54 -0.70
C ILE A 78 -8.17 1.19 -0.82
N HIS A 79 -8.19 2.51 -0.79
CA HIS A 79 -9.38 3.31 -1.08
C HIS A 79 -9.09 4.24 -2.25
N LEU A 80 -9.82 4.10 -3.35
CA LEU A 80 -9.73 5.03 -4.48
C LEU A 80 -10.42 6.35 -4.13
N LEU A 81 -9.80 7.48 -4.47
CA LEU A 81 -10.31 8.82 -4.13
C LEU A 81 -10.32 9.73 -5.36
N ARG A 82 -11.29 10.65 -5.42
CA ARG A 82 -11.35 11.73 -6.42
C ARG A 82 -10.46 12.90 -6.01
N THR A 83 -10.44 13.20 -4.73
CA THR A 83 -9.65 14.30 -4.14
C THR A 83 -8.88 13.83 -2.91
N LYS A 84 -7.80 14.52 -2.54
CA LYS A 84 -7.07 14.21 -1.29
C LYS A 84 -7.94 14.39 -0.03
N ALA A 85 -8.91 15.31 -0.06
CA ALA A 85 -9.78 15.58 1.09
C ALA A 85 -10.66 14.38 1.49
N GLU A 86 -10.99 13.50 0.54
CA GLU A 86 -11.75 12.27 0.82
C GLU A 86 -10.98 11.27 1.69
N ALA A 87 -9.65 11.38 1.77
CA ALA A 87 -8.82 10.48 2.57
C ALA A 87 -9.20 10.53 4.05
N THR A 88 -9.48 11.71 4.60
CA THR A 88 -9.89 11.86 6.01
C THR A 88 -11.18 11.11 6.30
N SER A 89 -12.18 11.19 5.41
CA SER A 89 -13.44 10.45 5.54
C SER A 89 -13.24 8.93 5.44
N ALA A 90 -12.39 8.49 4.50
CA ALA A 90 -12.04 7.08 4.36
C ALA A 90 -11.32 6.53 5.60
N ILE A 91 -10.41 7.31 6.20
CA ILE A 91 -9.71 6.93 7.44
C ILE A 91 -10.68 6.84 8.62
N LYS A 92 -11.58 7.81 8.79
CA LYS A 92 -12.61 7.72 9.85
C LYS A 92 -13.48 6.47 9.70
N SER A 93 -13.92 6.18 8.47
CA SER A 93 -14.69 4.98 8.16
C SER A 93 -13.89 3.69 8.42
N PHE A 94 -12.59 3.70 8.13
CA PHE A 94 -11.68 2.61 8.41
C PHE A 94 -11.57 2.33 9.92
N PHE A 95 -11.44 3.36 10.76
CA PHE A 95 -11.43 3.18 12.22
C PHE A 95 -12.71 2.51 12.73
N SER A 96 -13.88 2.95 12.24
CA SER A 96 -15.16 2.31 12.58
C SER A 96 -15.24 0.87 12.10
N LEU A 97 -14.71 0.57 10.91
CA LEU A 97 -14.61 -0.78 10.38
C LEU A 97 -13.76 -1.67 11.30
N ILE A 98 -12.57 -1.22 11.70
CA ILE A 98 -11.68 -2.00 12.55
C ILE A 98 -12.31 -2.27 13.92
N GLN A 99 -12.92 -1.24 14.52
CA GLN A 99 -13.63 -1.38 15.79
C GLN A 99 -14.75 -2.43 15.68
N THR A 100 -15.53 -2.41 14.60
CA THR A 100 -16.69 -3.29 14.44
C THR A 100 -16.29 -4.73 14.10
N GLN A 101 -15.33 -4.92 13.19
CA GLN A 101 -14.97 -6.24 12.67
C GLN A 101 -13.98 -6.99 13.57
N PHE A 102 -13.13 -6.27 14.30
CA PHE A 102 -12.08 -6.88 15.11
C PHE A 102 -12.22 -6.58 16.61
N GLY A 103 -13.05 -5.60 17.00
CA GLY A 103 -13.18 -5.21 18.42
C GLY A 103 -11.91 -4.56 18.98
N VAL A 104 -11.04 -4.03 18.14
CA VAL A 104 -9.72 -3.48 18.53
C VAL A 104 -9.63 -2.00 18.18
N THR A 105 -9.09 -1.22 19.12
CA THR A 105 -8.69 0.17 18.88
C THR A 105 -7.28 0.22 18.31
N ILE A 106 -7.09 0.98 17.22
CA ILE A 106 -5.77 1.22 16.63
C ILE A 106 -4.91 2.01 17.62
N LYS A 107 -3.74 1.46 18.01
CA LYS A 107 -2.89 2.08 19.04
C LYS A 107 -2.05 3.22 18.50
N GLN A 108 -1.43 3.01 17.34
CA GLN A 108 -0.55 3.98 16.70
C GLN A 108 -0.93 4.13 15.23
N PHE A 109 -0.92 5.37 14.75
CA PHE A 109 -1.19 5.70 13.36
C PHE A 109 -0.07 6.56 12.81
N ARG A 110 0.60 6.09 11.76
CA ARG A 110 1.72 6.79 11.13
C ARG A 110 1.30 7.36 9.79
N SER A 111 1.56 8.64 9.57
CA SER A 111 1.26 9.32 8.30
C SER A 111 2.30 10.40 8.00
N ASP A 112 2.74 10.49 6.75
CA ASP A 112 3.73 11.49 6.31
C ASP A 112 3.10 12.88 6.10
N ASN A 113 1.85 12.95 5.63
CA ASN A 113 1.16 14.20 5.28
C ASN A 113 0.06 14.59 6.28
N ALA A 114 0.27 14.39 7.58
CA ALA A 114 -0.76 14.62 8.60
C ALA A 114 -1.39 16.01 8.59
N LYS A 115 -0.61 17.05 8.27
CA LYS A 115 -1.12 18.44 8.20
C LYS A 115 -2.17 18.59 7.10
N GLU A 116 -2.02 17.89 5.97
CA GLU A 116 -3.00 17.92 4.87
C GLU A 116 -4.27 17.14 5.21
N LEU A 117 -4.18 16.15 6.10
CA LEU A 117 -5.30 15.24 6.41
C LEU A 117 -6.12 15.67 7.64
N ALA A 118 -5.66 16.66 8.40
CA ALA A 118 -6.32 17.18 9.60
C ALA A 118 -6.79 16.07 10.59
N LEU A 119 -5.99 15.01 10.73
CA LEU A 119 -6.37 13.81 11.51
C LEU A 119 -6.10 13.93 13.01
N THR A 120 -5.30 14.92 13.44
CA THR A 120 -4.75 14.98 14.79
C THR A 120 -5.83 14.98 15.87
N GLU A 121 -6.89 15.78 15.72
CA GLU A 121 -8.00 15.82 16.68
C GLU A 121 -8.79 14.51 16.71
N PHE A 122 -9.08 13.94 15.54
CA PHE A 122 -9.78 12.66 15.44
C PHE A 122 -8.98 11.52 16.07
N LEU A 123 -7.68 11.44 15.82
CA LEU A 123 -6.81 10.42 16.42
C LEU A 123 -6.72 10.59 17.94
N LYS A 124 -6.66 11.83 18.42
CA LYS A 124 -6.72 12.14 19.86
C LYS A 124 -8.05 11.70 20.49
N GLU A 125 -9.17 11.94 19.82
CA GLU A 125 -10.51 11.49 20.25
C GLU A 125 -10.57 9.96 20.36
N LYS A 126 -9.93 9.24 19.43
CA LYS A 126 -9.83 7.77 19.46
C LYS A 126 -8.78 7.21 20.43
N GLY A 127 -8.00 8.07 21.09
CA GLY A 127 -6.90 7.65 21.96
C GLY A 127 -5.71 7.04 21.20
N THR A 128 -5.62 7.28 19.89
CA THR A 128 -4.57 6.74 19.03
C THR A 128 -3.37 7.68 18.99
N ILE A 129 -2.17 7.15 19.19
CA ILE A 129 -0.92 7.91 19.11
C ILE A 129 -0.63 8.23 17.64
N HIS A 130 -0.61 9.51 17.31
CA HIS A 130 -0.25 9.98 15.97
C HIS A 130 1.27 10.09 15.83
N GLN A 131 1.84 9.28 14.93
CA GLN A 131 3.24 9.36 14.54
C GLN A 131 3.37 10.10 13.22
N LEU A 132 4.10 11.21 13.26
CA LEU A 132 4.51 11.93 12.06
C LEU A 132 5.90 11.45 11.68
N SER A 133 6.07 11.01 10.43
CA SER A 133 7.42 10.78 9.92
C SER A 133 8.14 12.13 9.85
N CYS A 134 9.33 12.22 10.43
CA CYS A 134 10.16 13.41 10.25
C CYS A 134 10.58 13.51 8.77
N VAL A 135 10.49 14.72 8.21
CA VAL A 135 10.90 15.05 6.82
C VAL A 135 12.32 14.55 6.48
N GLU A 136 13.18 14.39 7.50
CA GLU A 136 14.57 13.96 7.36
C GLU A 136 14.84 12.49 7.76
N ARG A 137 13.81 11.67 8.01
CA ARG A 137 13.94 10.24 8.36
C ARG A 137 13.12 9.34 7.42
N PRO A 138 13.54 9.20 6.15
CA PRO A 138 12.83 8.38 5.15
C PRO A 138 12.59 6.93 5.63
N GLN A 139 13.43 6.40 6.52
CA GLN A 139 13.27 5.05 7.09
C GLN A 139 11.91 4.79 7.75
N GLN A 140 11.28 5.80 8.35
CA GLN A 140 10.00 5.61 9.04
C GLN A 140 8.84 5.31 8.07
N ASN A 141 8.96 5.74 6.81
CA ASN A 141 7.96 5.52 5.78
C ASN A 141 8.35 4.49 4.70
N VAL A 142 9.54 3.87 4.83
CA VAL A 142 10.03 2.84 3.90
C VAL A 142 9.05 1.69 3.72
N VAL A 143 8.27 1.33 4.75
CA VAL A 143 7.25 0.29 4.66
C VAL A 143 6.21 0.63 3.60
N VAL A 144 5.65 1.84 3.63
CA VAL A 144 4.60 2.25 2.70
C VAL A 144 5.16 2.53 1.32
N GLU A 145 6.34 3.15 1.23
CA GLU A 145 7.01 3.37 -0.05
C GLU A 145 7.28 2.06 -0.79
N ARG A 146 7.86 1.06 -0.11
CA ARG A 146 8.09 -0.28 -0.70
C ARG A 146 6.76 -0.95 -1.06
N LYS A 147 5.72 -0.76 -0.25
CA LYS A 147 4.40 -1.30 -0.54
C LYS A 147 3.77 -0.66 -1.77
N HIS A 148 3.90 0.65 -1.94
CA HIS A 148 3.48 1.37 -3.15
C HIS A 148 4.21 0.85 -4.38
N GLN A 149 5.53 0.70 -4.32
CA GLN A 149 6.31 0.14 -5.43
C GLN A 149 5.83 -1.26 -5.82
N HIS A 150 5.59 -2.12 -4.83
CA HIS A 150 5.07 -3.47 -5.06
C HIS A 150 3.66 -3.46 -5.66
N LEU A 151 2.73 -2.69 -5.08
CA LEU A 151 1.36 -2.53 -5.59
C LEU A 151 1.34 -2.05 -7.04
N LEU A 152 2.10 -0.99 -7.34
CA LEU A 152 2.18 -0.43 -8.69
C LEU A 152 2.85 -1.40 -9.66
N SER A 153 3.80 -2.22 -9.22
CA SER A 153 4.41 -3.27 -10.06
C SER A 153 3.37 -4.32 -10.48
N VAL A 154 2.64 -4.88 -9.51
CA VAL A 154 1.61 -5.89 -9.77
C VAL A 154 0.47 -5.30 -10.61
N ALA A 155 -0.01 -4.11 -10.27
CA ALA A 155 -1.07 -3.45 -11.03
C ALA A 155 -0.67 -3.15 -12.48
N ARG A 156 0.60 -2.77 -12.72
CA ARG A 156 1.14 -2.62 -14.08
C ARG A 156 1.15 -3.95 -14.83
N ALA A 157 1.56 -5.04 -14.19
CA ALA A 157 1.52 -6.36 -14.81
C ALA A 157 0.09 -6.77 -15.21
N LEU A 158 -0.89 -6.59 -14.32
CA LEU A 158 -2.31 -6.83 -14.60
C LEU A 158 -2.81 -5.99 -15.79
N TYR A 159 -2.46 -4.70 -15.81
CA TYR A 159 -2.80 -3.78 -16.89
C TYR A 159 -2.22 -4.23 -18.25
N TYR A 160 -0.92 -4.51 -18.32
CA TYR A 160 -0.27 -4.90 -19.57
C TYR A 160 -0.78 -6.23 -20.11
N GLN A 161 -1.03 -7.21 -19.23
CA GLN A 161 -1.57 -8.51 -19.63
C GLN A 161 -3.01 -8.41 -20.16
N SER A 162 -3.85 -7.61 -19.49
CA SER A 162 -5.27 -7.52 -19.80
C SER A 162 -5.60 -6.67 -21.04
N LYS A 163 -4.67 -5.78 -21.46
CA LYS A 163 -4.85 -4.85 -22.58
C LYS A 163 -6.09 -3.96 -22.47
N ILE A 164 -6.64 -3.78 -21.27
CA ILE A 164 -7.79 -2.91 -21.04
C ILE A 164 -7.37 -1.44 -21.08
N PRO A 165 -8.30 -0.49 -21.32
CA PRO A 165 -7.96 0.94 -21.33
C PRO A 165 -7.43 1.43 -19.98
N ILE A 166 -6.51 2.40 -19.99
CA ILE A 166 -5.87 2.94 -18.77
C ILE A 166 -6.86 3.48 -17.73
N ARG A 167 -8.09 3.86 -18.13
CA ARG A 167 -9.18 4.29 -17.23
C ARG A 167 -9.56 3.24 -16.17
N PHE A 168 -9.13 1.99 -16.32
CA PHE A 168 -9.34 0.91 -15.34
C PHE A 168 -8.18 0.75 -14.34
N TRP A 169 -7.18 1.65 -14.33
CA TRP A 169 -6.02 1.53 -13.43
C TRP A 169 -6.42 1.38 -11.96
N GLY A 170 -7.52 1.99 -11.53
CA GLY A 170 -8.02 1.86 -10.16
C GLY A 170 -8.43 0.42 -9.82
N ASP A 171 -9.04 -0.29 -10.76
CA ASP A 171 -9.38 -1.71 -10.62
C ASP A 171 -8.14 -2.61 -10.65
N CYS A 172 -7.11 -2.24 -11.44
CA CYS A 172 -5.82 -2.94 -11.40
C CYS A 172 -5.19 -2.83 -10.02
N ILE A 173 -5.23 -1.65 -9.38
CA ILE A 173 -4.65 -1.42 -8.06
C ILE A 173 -5.43 -2.17 -6.96
N THR A 174 -6.76 -2.09 -6.96
CA THR A 174 -7.59 -2.81 -5.96
C THR A 174 -7.46 -4.33 -6.12
N THR A 175 -7.39 -4.82 -7.36
CA THR A 175 -7.12 -6.24 -7.63
C THR A 175 -5.71 -6.65 -7.20
N ALA A 176 -4.70 -5.82 -7.46
CA ALA A 176 -3.35 -6.07 -6.99
C ALA A 176 -3.29 -6.19 -5.46
N ALA A 177 -3.95 -5.29 -4.73
CA ALA A 177 -4.04 -5.36 -3.27
C ALA A 177 -4.76 -6.64 -2.80
N PHE A 178 -5.86 -7.01 -3.47
CA PHE A 178 -6.60 -8.24 -3.18
C PHE A 178 -5.72 -9.49 -3.32
N LEU A 179 -4.93 -9.58 -4.40
CA LEU A 179 -4.00 -10.68 -4.65
C LEU A 179 -2.84 -10.67 -3.64
N ILE A 180 -2.18 -9.53 -3.44
CA ILE A 180 -1.04 -9.39 -2.51
C ILE A 180 -1.44 -9.80 -1.09
N ASN A 181 -2.65 -9.44 -0.64
CA ASN A 181 -3.12 -9.83 0.70
C ASN A 181 -3.32 -11.35 0.85
N ARG A 182 -3.46 -12.08 -0.25
CA ARG A 182 -3.69 -13.54 -0.26
C ARG A 182 -2.45 -14.34 -0.60
N MET A 183 -1.39 -13.70 -1.08
CA MET A 183 -0.15 -14.38 -1.40
C MET A 183 0.77 -14.45 -0.17
N PRO A 184 1.29 -15.64 0.19
CA PRO A 184 2.33 -15.77 1.20
C PRO A 184 3.63 -15.11 0.73
N SER A 185 4.42 -14.59 1.68
CA SER A 185 5.71 -13.96 1.37
C SER A 185 6.78 -14.29 2.40
N PRO A 186 8.08 -14.24 2.06
CA PRO A 186 9.16 -14.44 3.03
C PRO A 186 9.10 -13.45 4.21
N ASN A 187 8.68 -12.21 3.94
CA ASN A 187 8.54 -11.17 4.97
C ASN A 187 7.46 -11.50 6.02
N THR A 188 6.53 -12.39 5.68
CA THR A 188 5.44 -12.85 6.54
C THR A 188 5.61 -14.31 6.95
N LYS A 189 6.86 -14.82 6.97
CA LYS A 189 7.19 -16.23 7.27
C LYS A 189 6.41 -17.22 6.41
N ASN A 190 6.16 -16.86 5.15
CA ASN A 190 5.35 -17.61 4.19
C ASN A 190 3.88 -17.83 4.60
N ILE A 191 3.34 -16.96 5.45
CA ILE A 191 1.90 -16.89 5.76
C ILE A 191 1.30 -15.71 4.98
N SER A 192 0.11 -15.88 4.43
CA SER A 192 -0.55 -14.77 3.71
C SER A 192 -0.97 -13.65 4.69
N PRO A 193 -0.92 -12.37 4.29
CA PRO A 193 -1.44 -11.28 5.11
C PRO A 193 -2.89 -11.49 5.55
N TYR A 194 -3.72 -12.12 4.70
CA TYR A 194 -5.10 -12.47 4.99
C TYR A 194 -5.19 -13.46 6.16
N ASN A 195 -4.39 -14.53 6.14
CA ASN A 195 -4.36 -15.49 7.25
C ASN A 195 -3.84 -14.81 8.53
N LEU A 196 -2.76 -14.03 8.47
CA LEU A 196 -2.23 -13.32 9.65
C LEU A 196 -3.23 -12.36 10.29
N LEU A 197 -4.16 -11.79 9.51
CA LEU A 197 -5.15 -10.84 10.01
C LEU A 197 -6.43 -11.53 10.50
N TYR A 198 -6.96 -12.50 9.74
CA TYR A 198 -8.26 -13.13 10.00
C TYR A 198 -8.16 -14.51 10.68
N GLY A 199 -6.95 -15.06 10.84
CA GLY A 199 -6.71 -16.39 11.40
C GLY A 199 -7.26 -17.53 10.55
N LYS A 200 -7.55 -17.28 9.26
CA LYS A 200 -8.16 -18.26 8.35
C LYS A 200 -7.51 -18.20 6.97
N ASP A 201 -7.33 -19.37 6.36
CA ASP A 201 -6.92 -19.45 4.96
C ASP A 201 -8.01 -18.97 4.00
N HIS A 202 -7.54 -18.42 2.88
CA HIS A 202 -8.42 -17.97 1.81
C HIS A 202 -8.71 -19.11 0.83
N ASP A 203 -9.95 -19.17 0.34
CA ASP A 203 -10.32 -20.05 -0.76
C ASP A 203 -9.84 -19.46 -2.08
N TYR A 204 -8.88 -20.12 -2.73
CA TYR A 204 -8.29 -19.66 -3.99
C TYR A 204 -9.17 -19.95 -5.22
N THR A 205 -10.25 -20.71 -5.10
CA THR A 205 -11.14 -21.05 -6.24
C THR A 205 -11.85 -19.82 -6.82
N VAL A 206 -11.98 -18.76 -6.01
CA VAL A 206 -12.54 -17.47 -6.42
C VAL A 206 -11.61 -16.68 -7.33
N LEU A 207 -10.32 -17.04 -7.43
CA LEU A 207 -9.37 -16.29 -8.23
C LEU A 207 -9.65 -16.46 -9.73
N LYS A 208 -9.72 -15.32 -10.43
CA LYS A 208 -9.82 -15.23 -11.89
C LYS A 208 -8.71 -14.35 -12.44
N SER A 209 -8.27 -14.66 -13.65
CA SER A 209 -7.27 -13.88 -14.38
C SER A 209 -7.85 -12.52 -14.75
N PHE A 210 -7.27 -11.44 -14.23
CA PHE A 210 -7.69 -10.08 -14.54
C PHE A 210 -7.66 -9.82 -16.05
N GLY A 211 -8.73 -9.26 -16.60
CA GLY A 211 -8.88 -9.04 -18.04
C GLY A 211 -9.37 -10.24 -18.85
N CYS A 212 -9.69 -11.37 -18.22
CA CYS A 212 -10.20 -12.52 -18.98
C CYS A 212 -11.60 -12.27 -19.53
N LEU A 213 -11.88 -12.89 -20.68
CA LEU A 213 -13.23 -13.00 -21.23
C LEU A 213 -14.12 -13.77 -20.24
N CYS A 214 -15.32 -13.28 -20.00
CA CYS A 214 -16.31 -13.92 -19.15
C CYS A 214 -17.72 -13.64 -19.68
N PHE A 215 -18.72 -14.35 -19.15
CA PHE A 215 -20.10 -14.25 -19.57
C PHE A 215 -20.98 -13.98 -18.35
N ALA A 216 -21.62 -12.82 -18.30
CA ALA A 216 -22.55 -12.45 -17.25
C ALA A 216 -23.95 -12.91 -17.61
N ALA A 217 -24.64 -13.65 -16.75
CA ALA A 217 -26.02 -14.03 -16.99
C ALA A 217 -26.94 -12.80 -17.00
N THR A 218 -27.72 -12.62 -18.07
CA THR A 218 -28.75 -11.56 -18.13
C THR A 218 -29.90 -11.86 -17.14
N LEU A 219 -30.66 -10.86 -16.69
CA LEU A 219 -31.76 -11.10 -15.75
C LEU A 219 -32.95 -11.78 -16.45
N ASN A 220 -33.52 -12.81 -15.84
CA ASN A 220 -34.65 -13.55 -16.40
C ASN A 220 -35.88 -12.67 -16.68
N SER A 221 -36.07 -11.60 -15.90
CA SER A 221 -37.21 -10.69 -15.99
C SER A 221 -37.23 -9.82 -17.24
N GLN A 222 -36.12 -9.73 -17.98
CA GLN A 222 -35.99 -8.91 -19.19
C GLN A 222 -35.80 -9.75 -20.46
N ARG A 223 -36.04 -11.07 -20.39
CA ARG A 223 -35.81 -12.00 -21.50
C ARG A 223 -37.13 -12.39 -22.16
N ASP A 224 -37.11 -12.42 -23.49
CA ASP A 224 -38.00 -13.24 -24.29
C ASP A 224 -37.29 -14.56 -24.68
N LYS A 225 -38.02 -15.51 -25.29
CA LYS A 225 -37.55 -16.87 -25.63
C LYS A 225 -36.28 -16.88 -26.48
N PHE A 226 -36.07 -15.84 -27.29
CA PHE A 226 -34.89 -15.68 -28.16
C PHE A 226 -33.85 -14.67 -27.64
N SER A 227 -34.06 -14.07 -26.46
CA SER A 227 -33.09 -13.12 -25.90
C SER A 227 -31.78 -13.81 -25.50
N PRO A 228 -30.63 -13.11 -25.64
CA PRO A 228 -29.35 -13.64 -25.21
C PRO A 228 -29.36 -13.96 -23.70
N ARG A 229 -28.89 -15.17 -23.36
CA ARG A 229 -28.82 -15.64 -21.96
C ARG A 229 -27.60 -15.14 -21.20
N SER A 230 -26.67 -14.51 -21.90
CA SER A 230 -25.49 -13.91 -21.29
C SER A 230 -24.98 -12.74 -22.10
N THR A 231 -24.40 -11.79 -21.41
CA THR A 231 -23.63 -10.70 -22.01
C THR A 231 -22.15 -11.05 -21.89
N THR A 232 -21.43 -10.86 -22.99
CA THR A 232 -19.98 -11.03 -23.00
C THR A 232 -19.35 -9.88 -22.22
N CYS A 233 -18.40 -10.16 -21.34
CA CYS A 233 -17.79 -9.16 -20.48
C CYS A 233 -16.29 -9.45 -20.27
N ILE A 234 -15.60 -8.47 -19.70
CA ILE A 234 -14.22 -8.59 -19.22
C ILE A 234 -14.22 -8.57 -17.69
N PHE A 235 -13.49 -9.49 -17.08
CA PHE A 235 -13.30 -9.49 -15.63
C PHE A 235 -12.36 -8.35 -15.18
N VAL A 236 -12.86 -7.46 -14.32
CA VAL A 236 -12.12 -6.27 -13.84
C VAL A 236 -11.97 -6.23 -12.31
N GLY A 237 -12.10 -7.36 -11.61
CA GLY A 237 -11.70 -7.47 -10.21
C GLY A 237 -12.82 -7.80 -9.23
N TYR A 238 -12.55 -7.55 -7.95
CA TYR A 238 -13.35 -8.05 -6.83
C TYR A 238 -14.04 -6.88 -6.10
N PRO A 239 -15.38 -6.74 -6.19
CA PRO A 239 -16.11 -5.68 -5.51
C PRO A 239 -16.09 -5.90 -3.98
N LEU A 240 -15.95 -4.81 -3.22
CA LEU A 240 -16.04 -4.86 -1.77
C LEU A 240 -17.50 -5.08 -1.33
N GLY A 241 -17.73 -5.98 -0.37
CA GLY A 241 -19.06 -6.21 0.21
C GLY A 241 -20.02 -7.06 -0.64
N MET A 242 -19.59 -7.56 -1.80
CA MET A 242 -20.41 -8.41 -2.65
C MET A 242 -19.73 -9.76 -2.90
N LYS A 243 -20.48 -10.86 -2.76
CA LYS A 243 -20.03 -12.19 -3.18
C LYS A 243 -20.21 -12.31 -4.71
N GLY A 244 -19.31 -11.69 -5.46
CA GLY A 244 -19.38 -11.67 -6.91
C GLY A 244 -18.12 -11.08 -7.56
N TYR A 245 -18.19 -10.89 -8.86
CA TYR A 245 -17.11 -10.34 -9.68
C TYR A 245 -17.54 -9.01 -10.29
N LYS A 246 -16.60 -8.08 -10.42
CA LYS A 246 -16.82 -6.84 -11.14
C LYS A 246 -16.48 -7.07 -12.60
N LEU A 247 -17.44 -6.78 -13.47
CA LEU A 247 -17.34 -7.05 -14.90
C LEU A 247 -17.49 -5.75 -15.69
N CYS A 248 -16.79 -5.66 -16.82
CA CYS A 248 -16.96 -4.60 -17.81
C CYS A 248 -17.64 -5.20 -19.03
N ASP A 249 -18.77 -4.60 -19.45
CA ASP A 249 -19.42 -4.95 -20.70
C ASP A 249 -18.53 -4.56 -21.90
N ILE A 250 -18.58 -5.34 -23.01
CA ILE A 250 -17.76 -5.11 -24.21
C ILE A 250 -18.58 -4.73 -25.43
#